data_AF-R5J3D9-F1
#
_entry.id   AF-R5J3D9-F1
#
_cell.length_a   1.000
_cell.length_b   1.000
_cell.length_c   1.000
_cell.angle_alpha   90.00
_cell.angle_beta   90.00
_cell.angle_gamma   90.00
#
_symmetry.space_group_name_H-M   'P 1'
#
loop_
_entity.id
_entity.type
_entity.pdbx_description
1 polymer ?
#
loop_
_entity_poly.entity_id
_entity_poly.type
_entity_poly.pdbx_seq_one_letter_code
_entity_poly.pdbx_strand_id
1 'polypeptide(L)'
;MEEEEFNELYKYRSLSNLKRFLDILMNRRLYASKYLDLNDPMEGFFSYAPDVPSPIISQLRDERAKTLICSLSKTYDNGLMWTMYGDEHKGCCIELKVTSPNWERIDVNYANMSTVVSNRNASIQTILGTKSVQWQHEEEVRYINTDPKSPYLKIEIERIYFGIKVSRGDFSFYKNLIDTINKSNPKKKPIDCVHLKRCNIDFGFL
;
A
#
# COMPACT_ATOMS: atom_id res chain seq x y z
N MET A 1 -16.31 -18.37 16.75
CA MET A 1 -15.18 -18.41 15.80
C MET A 1 -15.49 -17.36 14.79
N GLU A 2 -14.94 -16.16 14.97
CA GLU A 2 -15.05 -15.10 13.96
C GLU A 2 -14.23 -15.58 12.76
N GLU A 3 -14.89 -15.72 11.61
CA GLU A 3 -14.18 -15.86 10.34
C GLU A 3 -13.31 -14.60 10.19
N GLU A 4 -11.99 -14.76 10.21
CA GLU A 4 -11.09 -13.67 9.81
C GLU A 4 -11.46 -13.29 8.37
N GLU A 5 -12.15 -12.17 8.21
CA GLU A 5 -12.43 -11.56 6.91
C GLU A 5 -11.08 -11.17 6.28
N PHE A 6 -10.49 -12.10 5.52
CA PHE A 6 -9.28 -11.90 4.75
C PHE A 6 -9.59 -10.97 3.57
N ASN A 7 -9.75 -9.68 3.84
CA ASN A 7 -9.96 -8.69 2.80
C ASN A 7 -8.67 -8.53 1.98
N GLU A 8 -8.78 -8.87 0.70
CA GLU A 8 -7.75 -8.62 -0.30
C GLU A 8 -7.39 -7.14 -0.30
N LEU A 9 -6.09 -6.85 -0.47
CA LEU A 9 -5.57 -5.49 -0.46
C LEU A 9 -5.05 -5.12 -1.83
N TYR A 10 -4.93 -3.81 -2.06
CA TYR A 10 -4.70 -3.26 -3.39
C TYR A 10 -3.49 -2.33 -3.42
N LYS A 11 -2.68 -2.48 -4.47
CA LYS A 11 -1.56 -1.58 -4.76
C LYS A 11 -1.65 -1.01 -6.17
N TYR A 12 -1.99 0.27 -6.24
CA TYR A 12 -1.95 1.07 -7.46
C TYR A 12 -0.51 1.39 -7.88
N ARG A 13 -0.22 1.29 -9.18
CA ARG A 13 1.09 1.55 -9.77
C ARG A 13 0.99 2.08 -11.20
N SER A 14 1.89 3.01 -11.52
CA SER A 14 2.27 3.29 -12.92
C SER A 14 3.02 2.12 -13.53
N LEU A 15 2.80 1.91 -14.83
CA LEU A 15 3.51 0.92 -15.64
C LEU A 15 4.76 1.50 -16.32
N SER A 16 5.04 2.80 -16.15
CA SER A 16 6.22 3.47 -16.70
C SER A 16 7.55 2.86 -16.23
N ASN A 17 7.62 2.42 -14.96
CA ASN A 17 8.79 1.71 -14.42
C ASN A 17 8.61 0.19 -14.54
N LEU A 18 8.83 -0.33 -15.76
CA LEU A 18 8.67 -1.75 -16.07
C LEU A 18 9.55 -2.65 -15.19
N LYS A 19 10.77 -2.23 -14.85
CA LYS A 19 11.67 -3.01 -13.98
C LYS A 19 11.04 -3.26 -12.61
N ARG A 20 10.44 -2.23 -11.99
CA ARG A 20 9.75 -2.37 -10.71
C ARG A 20 8.53 -3.27 -10.83
N PHE A 21 7.76 -3.13 -11.91
CA PHE A 21 6.60 -3.99 -12.14
C PHE A 21 7.03 -5.46 -12.27
N LEU A 22 8.04 -5.76 -13.08
CA LEU A 22 8.60 -7.10 -13.24
C LEU A 22 9.14 -7.67 -11.91
N ASP A 23 9.82 -6.85 -11.09
CA ASP A 23 10.29 -7.27 -9.77
C ASP A 23 9.12 -7.76 -8.89
N ILE A 24 8.00 -7.03 -8.89
CA ILE A 24 6.80 -7.40 -8.14
C ILE A 24 6.24 -8.74 -8.64
N LEU A 25 6.11 -8.92 -9.96
CA LEU A 25 5.57 -10.15 -10.55
C LEU A 25 6.47 -11.36 -10.24
N MET A 26 7.77 -11.23 -10.50
CA MET A 26 8.72 -12.33 -10.41
C MET A 26 9.02 -12.70 -8.95
N ASN A 27 9.23 -11.68 -8.10
CA ASN A 27 9.69 -11.89 -6.73
C ASN A 27 8.56 -11.88 -5.69
N ARG A 28 7.32 -11.56 -6.10
CA ARG A 28 6.14 -11.51 -5.22
C ARG A 28 6.41 -10.64 -3.98
N ARG A 29 6.87 -9.41 -4.24
CA ARG A 29 7.28 -8.48 -3.18
C ARG A 29 6.99 -7.04 -3.53
N LEU A 30 6.75 -6.22 -2.51
CA LEU A 30 6.62 -4.77 -2.61
C LEU A 30 7.76 -4.10 -1.87
N TYR A 31 8.33 -3.05 -2.47
CA TYR A 31 9.26 -2.18 -1.78
C TYR A 31 8.50 -1.30 -0.78
N ALA A 32 8.97 -1.29 0.46
CA ALA A 32 8.51 -0.45 1.54
C ALA A 32 9.46 0.75 1.73
N SER A 33 8.89 1.91 2.01
CA SER A 33 9.58 3.19 2.08
C SER A 33 9.71 3.68 3.52
N LYS A 34 10.63 4.60 3.79
CA LYS A 34 10.61 5.37 5.03
C LYS A 34 9.53 6.45 4.95
N TYR A 35 9.13 6.99 6.10
CA TYR A 35 8.09 8.03 6.16
C TYR A 35 8.42 9.28 5.33
N LEU A 36 9.71 9.65 5.23
CA LEU A 36 10.16 10.80 4.45
C LEU A 36 10.09 10.60 2.93
N ASP A 37 9.97 9.36 2.46
CA ASP A 37 9.88 9.03 1.03
C ASP A 37 8.42 8.82 0.58
N LEU A 38 7.46 8.98 1.48
CA LEU A 38 6.03 8.96 1.17
C LEU A 38 5.58 10.32 0.64
N ASN A 39 4.44 10.35 -0.03
CA ASN A 39 3.97 11.51 -0.78
C ASN A 39 3.34 12.61 0.09
N ASP A 40 2.90 12.29 1.31
CA ASP A 40 2.40 13.27 2.27
C ASP A 40 3.57 13.86 3.07
N PRO A 41 3.85 15.18 3.00
CA PRO A 41 4.89 15.80 3.82
C PRO A 41 4.60 15.75 5.33
N MET A 42 3.34 15.52 5.75
CA MET A 42 2.93 15.36 7.14
C MET A 42 2.97 13.91 7.62
N GLU A 43 3.51 13.00 6.81
CA GLU A 43 3.57 11.59 7.13
C GLU A 43 4.30 11.33 8.47
N GLY A 44 3.62 10.62 9.37
CA GLY A 44 4.13 10.34 10.71
C GLY A 44 4.43 11.58 11.57
N PHE A 45 3.88 12.76 11.25
CA PHE A 45 3.98 13.95 12.10
C PHE A 45 3.26 13.73 13.44
N PHE A 46 3.89 14.16 14.53
CA PHE A 46 3.27 14.09 15.86
C PHE A 46 3.76 15.23 16.77
N SER A 47 2.86 15.68 17.63
CA SER A 47 3.16 16.49 18.82
C SER A 47 3.16 15.59 20.06
N TYR A 48 3.63 16.11 21.19
CA TYR A 48 3.65 15.37 22.45
C TYR A 48 3.16 16.24 23.61
N ALA A 49 2.52 15.59 24.58
CA ALA A 49 2.06 16.24 25.80
C ALA A 49 3.26 16.63 26.68
N PRO A 50 3.14 17.70 27.50
CA PRO A 50 4.26 18.20 28.31
C PRO A 50 4.82 17.19 29.32
N ASP A 51 4.02 16.21 29.71
CA ASP A 51 4.36 15.18 30.69
C ASP A 51 5.10 13.98 30.09
N VAL A 52 5.31 13.94 28.77
CA VAL A 52 6.05 12.84 28.12
C VAL A 52 7.56 13.04 28.28
N PRO A 53 8.28 12.11 28.94
CA PRO A 53 9.72 12.20 29.11
C PRO A 53 10.49 12.32 27.79
N SER A 54 11.49 13.20 27.74
CA SER A 54 12.33 13.41 26.54
C SER A 54 12.99 12.13 26.00
N PRO A 55 13.46 11.16 26.82
CA PRO A 55 13.99 9.90 26.31
C PRO A 55 12.99 9.10 25.48
N ILE A 56 11.70 9.09 25.87
CA ILE A 56 10.63 8.43 25.11
C ILE A 56 10.43 9.13 23.76
N ILE A 57 10.44 10.47 23.74
CA ILE A 57 10.34 11.23 22.49
C ILE A 57 11.51 10.96 21.55
N SER A 58 12.73 10.87 22.07
CA SER A 58 13.91 10.51 21.27
C SER A 58 13.76 9.12 20.67
N GLN A 59 13.36 8.14 21.50
CA GLN A 59 13.14 6.76 21.06
C GLN A 59 12.09 6.68 19.94
N LEU A 60 10.96 7.38 20.08
CA LEU A 60 9.91 7.41 19.06
C LEU A 60 10.39 8.02 17.74
N ARG A 61 11.22 9.06 17.80
CA ARG A 61 11.81 9.68 16.61
C ARG A 61 12.77 8.72 15.90
N ASP A 62 13.63 8.05 16.66
CA ASP A 62 14.60 7.09 16.14
C ASP A 62 13.88 5.88 15.52
N GLU A 63 12.86 5.36 16.21
CA GLU A 63 12.02 4.28 15.71
C GLU A 63 11.29 4.69 14.42
N ARG A 64 10.65 5.86 14.40
CA ARG A 64 10.00 6.39 13.18
C ARG A 64 10.96 6.53 12.01
N ALA A 65 12.21 6.94 12.25
CA ALA A 65 13.20 7.14 11.20
C ALA A 65 13.70 5.83 10.57
N LYS A 66 13.69 4.71 11.32
CA LYS A 66 14.10 3.39 10.82
C LYS A 66 12.93 2.55 10.28
N THR A 67 11.70 2.80 10.73
CA THR A 67 10.53 2.02 10.32
C THR A 67 10.29 2.10 8.83
N LEU A 68 10.10 0.94 8.21
CA LEU A 68 9.63 0.83 6.83
C LEU A 68 8.12 0.68 6.78
N ILE A 69 7.52 1.30 5.77
CA ILE A 69 6.07 1.42 5.58
C ILE A 69 5.74 0.96 4.17
N CYS A 70 4.81 0.02 4.06
CA CYS A 70 4.18 -0.36 2.81
C CYS A 70 2.68 -0.03 2.87
N SER A 71 2.30 1.05 2.20
CA SER A 71 0.91 1.48 2.07
C SER A 71 0.15 0.65 1.03
N LEU A 72 -1.02 0.16 1.40
CA LEU A 72 -1.98 -0.57 0.57
C LEU A 72 -3.36 0.09 0.72
N SER A 73 -4.29 -0.20 -0.17
CA SER A 73 -5.68 0.26 -0.09
C SER A 73 -6.63 -0.92 0.08
N LYS A 74 -7.80 -0.67 0.67
CA LYS A 74 -8.90 -1.64 0.75
C LYS A 74 -9.73 -1.72 -0.53
N THR A 75 -9.60 -0.75 -1.44
CA THR A 75 -10.43 -0.68 -2.65
C THR A 75 -9.58 -0.64 -3.92
N TYR A 76 -10.08 -1.26 -4.99
CA TYR A 76 -9.44 -1.28 -6.30
C TYR A 76 -10.10 -0.34 -7.31
N ASP A 77 -11.31 0.13 -7.02
CA ASP A 77 -12.22 0.82 -7.93
C ASP A 77 -12.35 2.31 -7.61
N ASN A 78 -11.62 2.85 -6.64
CA ASN A 78 -11.67 4.27 -6.32
C ASN A 78 -11.04 5.12 -7.44
N GLY A 79 -11.85 5.97 -8.08
CA GLY A 79 -11.42 6.79 -9.22
C GLY A 79 -10.35 7.84 -8.89
N LEU A 80 -10.30 8.35 -7.66
CA LEU A 80 -9.23 9.25 -7.20
C LEU A 80 -7.93 8.49 -7.02
N MET A 81 -7.96 7.28 -6.47
CA MET A 81 -6.79 6.40 -6.34
C MET A 81 -6.18 6.05 -7.70
N TRP A 82 -7.02 5.74 -8.68
CA TRP A 82 -6.55 5.54 -10.06
C TRP A 82 -5.95 6.79 -10.68
N THR A 83 -6.48 7.98 -10.34
CA THR A 83 -5.96 9.25 -10.84
C THR A 83 -4.59 9.55 -10.27
N MET A 84 -4.43 9.42 -8.94
CA MET A 84 -3.22 9.79 -8.21
C MET A 84 -2.11 8.73 -8.29
N TYR A 85 -2.47 7.45 -8.13
CA TYR A 85 -1.51 6.35 -7.97
C TYR A 85 -1.56 5.33 -9.10
N GLY A 86 -2.66 5.30 -9.85
CA GLY A 86 -2.86 4.47 -11.05
C GLY A 86 -2.46 5.16 -12.35
N ASP A 87 -1.58 6.17 -12.29
CA ASP A 87 -1.03 6.88 -13.46
C ASP A 87 -2.13 7.47 -14.37
N GLU A 88 -3.03 8.24 -13.77
CA GLU A 88 -4.19 8.82 -14.47
C GLU A 88 -5.05 7.77 -15.22
N HIS A 89 -5.18 6.56 -14.64
CA HIS A 89 -5.86 5.39 -15.23
C HIS A 89 -5.10 4.70 -16.38
N LYS A 90 -3.81 5.00 -16.59
CA LYS A 90 -2.93 4.33 -17.57
C LYS A 90 -2.07 3.23 -16.93
N GLY A 91 -2.12 3.09 -15.61
CA GLY A 91 -1.37 2.11 -14.84
C GLY A 91 -2.14 0.83 -14.56
N CYS A 92 -1.80 0.19 -13.44
CA CYS A 92 -2.45 -1.01 -12.94
C CYS A 92 -2.74 -0.92 -11.43
N CYS A 93 -3.63 -1.79 -10.96
CA CYS A 93 -3.90 -2.05 -9.55
C CYS A 93 -3.67 -3.54 -9.28
N ILE A 94 -2.84 -3.85 -8.28
CA ILE A 94 -2.44 -5.21 -7.92
C ILE A 94 -3.24 -5.65 -6.70
N GLU A 95 -4.09 -6.65 -6.87
CA GLU A 95 -4.82 -7.34 -5.81
C GLU A 95 -3.93 -8.42 -5.20
N LEU A 96 -3.78 -8.38 -3.88
CA LEU A 96 -2.76 -9.15 -3.20
C LEU A 96 -3.13 -9.51 -1.76
N LYS A 97 -2.39 -10.49 -1.24
CA LYS A 97 -2.35 -10.87 0.17
C LYS A 97 -0.94 -10.71 0.69
N VAL A 98 -0.79 -10.22 1.91
CA VAL A 98 0.52 -10.10 2.55
C VAL A 98 0.88 -11.42 3.21
N THR A 99 2.09 -11.93 2.94
CA THR A 99 2.57 -13.23 3.45
C THR A 99 3.78 -13.07 4.38
N SER A 100 4.20 -11.85 4.66
CA SER A 100 5.29 -11.55 5.58
C SER A 100 4.84 -11.59 7.04
N PRO A 101 5.36 -12.52 7.89
CA PRO A 101 4.93 -12.64 9.28
C PRO A 101 5.50 -11.56 10.21
N ASN A 102 6.65 -10.96 9.85
CA ASN A 102 7.34 -9.98 10.69
C ASN A 102 6.95 -8.54 10.36
N TRP A 103 5.76 -8.34 9.78
CA TRP A 103 5.25 -7.03 9.44
C TRP A 103 3.92 -6.84 10.14
N GLU A 104 3.77 -5.71 10.81
CA GLU A 104 2.57 -5.39 11.55
C GLU A 104 1.58 -4.67 10.65
N ARG A 105 0.34 -5.17 10.59
CA ARG A 105 -0.77 -4.53 9.88
C ARG A 105 -1.36 -3.43 10.75
N ILE A 106 -1.56 -2.26 10.16
CA ILE A 106 -2.22 -1.11 10.77
C ILE A 106 -3.27 -0.59 9.80
N ASP A 107 -4.53 -0.58 10.22
CA ASP A 107 -5.58 0.17 9.55
C ASP A 107 -5.42 1.66 9.90
N VAL A 108 -5.32 2.52 8.88
CA VAL A 108 -5.09 3.95 9.10
C VAL A 108 -6.35 4.59 9.68
N ASN A 109 -6.18 5.29 10.81
CA ASN A 109 -7.17 6.13 11.43
C ASN A 109 -7.08 7.55 10.85
N TYR A 110 -8.17 8.02 10.27
CA TYR A 110 -8.24 9.36 9.69
C TYR A 110 -8.73 10.38 10.70
N ALA A 111 -7.97 11.45 10.90
CA ALA A 111 -8.25 12.47 11.91
C ALA A 111 -8.16 13.90 11.35
N ASN A 112 -8.93 14.81 11.94
CA ASN A 112 -8.88 16.24 11.65
C ASN A 112 -7.75 16.98 12.38
N MET A 113 -7.20 16.37 13.43
CA MET A 113 -6.15 16.94 14.27
C MET A 113 -4.88 16.09 14.19
N SER A 114 -3.72 16.74 14.30
CA SER A 114 -2.44 16.03 14.36
C SER A 114 -2.36 15.12 15.58
N THR A 115 -1.68 13.99 15.44
CA THR A 115 -1.42 13.06 16.53
C THR A 115 -0.72 13.75 17.70
N VAL A 116 -1.31 13.65 18.90
CA VAL A 116 -0.67 14.04 20.15
C VAL A 116 -0.34 12.78 20.94
N VAL A 117 0.95 12.55 21.11
CA VAL A 117 1.47 11.45 21.92
C VAL A 117 1.47 11.86 23.39
N SER A 118 1.00 10.95 24.24
CA SER A 118 0.98 11.02 25.70
C SER A 118 1.65 9.76 26.27
N ASN A 119 1.86 9.72 27.59
CA ASN A 119 2.40 8.54 28.25
C ASN A 119 1.55 7.26 28.07
N ARG A 120 0.28 7.38 27.66
CA ARG A 120 -0.64 6.25 27.47
C ARG A 120 -0.62 5.65 26.06
N ASN A 121 -0.18 6.40 25.06
CA ASN A 121 -0.25 6.03 23.64
C ASN A 121 1.07 6.32 22.90
N ALA A 122 2.20 6.34 23.63
CA ALA A 122 3.52 6.52 23.08
C ALA A 122 3.99 5.27 22.32
N SER A 123 3.55 5.15 21.07
CA SER A 123 3.94 4.06 20.18
C SER A 123 4.10 4.52 18.74
N ILE A 124 4.91 3.78 17.98
CA ILE A 124 5.09 4.06 16.55
C ILE A 124 3.81 3.79 15.75
N GLN A 125 2.99 2.85 16.21
CA GLN A 125 1.70 2.51 15.64
C GLN A 125 0.73 3.69 15.74
N THR A 126 0.71 4.40 16.86
CA THR A 126 -0.13 5.60 17.01
C THR A 126 0.32 6.71 16.06
N ILE A 127 1.63 6.88 15.89
CA ILE A 127 2.22 7.91 15.02
C ILE A 127 1.98 7.59 13.54
N LEU A 128 2.31 6.37 13.10
CA LEU A 128 2.21 5.94 11.70
C LEU A 128 0.83 5.39 11.33
N GLY A 129 -0.05 5.19 12.31
CA GLY A 129 -1.42 4.74 12.07
C GLY A 129 -2.42 5.88 11.95
N THR A 130 -2.00 7.14 12.09
CA THR A 130 -2.89 8.30 11.97
C THR A 130 -2.54 9.13 10.74
N LYS A 131 -3.56 9.53 9.98
CA LYS A 131 -3.39 10.39 8.79
C LYS A 131 -4.47 11.46 8.74
N SER A 132 -4.21 12.55 8.03
CA SER A 132 -5.19 13.61 7.82
C SER A 132 -6.43 13.05 7.11
N VAL A 133 -7.63 13.50 7.53
CA VAL A 133 -8.91 13.13 6.91
C VAL A 133 -8.98 13.43 5.41
N GLN A 134 -8.15 14.35 4.91
CA GLN A 134 -8.06 14.66 3.47
C GLN A 134 -7.68 13.43 2.63
N TRP A 135 -6.97 12.47 3.23
CA TRP A 135 -6.54 11.22 2.60
C TRP A 135 -7.50 10.06 2.84
N GLN A 136 -8.68 10.26 3.45
CA GLN A 136 -9.59 9.16 3.82
C GLN A 136 -10.01 8.29 2.63
N HIS A 137 -10.06 8.88 1.43
CA HIS A 137 -10.38 8.20 0.18
C HIS A 137 -9.38 7.10 -0.20
N GLU A 138 -8.19 7.06 0.42
CA GLU A 138 -7.22 6.00 0.17
C GLU A 138 -7.59 4.67 0.83
N GLU A 139 -8.43 4.72 1.88
CA GLU A 139 -8.78 3.55 2.70
C GLU A 139 -7.53 2.72 3.05
N GLU A 140 -6.50 3.43 3.54
CA GLU A 140 -5.14 2.93 3.63
C GLU A 140 -5.00 1.86 4.72
N VAL A 141 -4.33 0.77 4.36
CA VAL A 141 -3.78 -0.22 5.29
C VAL A 141 -2.28 -0.19 5.15
N ARG A 142 -1.57 -0.01 6.26
CA ARG A 142 -0.12 0.00 6.32
C ARG A 142 0.39 -1.33 6.85
N TYR A 143 1.43 -1.83 6.22
CA TYR A 143 2.31 -2.81 6.85
C TYR A 143 3.58 -2.10 7.28
N ILE A 144 3.92 -2.17 8.56
CA ILE A 144 5.12 -1.56 9.11
C ILE A 144 6.12 -2.59 9.62
N ASN A 145 7.41 -2.23 9.58
CA ASN A 145 8.48 -3.04 10.14
C ASN A 145 9.54 -2.14 10.78
N THR A 146 9.71 -2.27 12.10
CA THR A 146 10.62 -1.48 12.94
C THR A 146 12.04 -2.07 13.05
N ASP A 147 12.23 -3.31 12.57
CA ASP A 147 13.51 -4.03 12.49
C ASP A 147 13.65 -4.81 11.16
N PRO A 148 13.69 -4.10 10.01
CA PRO A 148 13.64 -4.73 8.71
C PRO A 148 14.99 -5.36 8.33
N LYS A 149 14.99 -6.68 8.09
CA LYS A 149 16.13 -7.39 7.48
C LYS A 149 16.27 -7.11 5.97
N SER A 150 15.25 -6.54 5.36
CA SER A 150 15.12 -6.29 3.92
C SER A 150 14.04 -5.23 3.70
N PRO A 151 14.15 -4.38 2.66
CA PRO A 151 13.16 -3.34 2.40
C PRO A 151 11.89 -3.85 1.69
N TYR A 152 11.69 -5.17 1.67
CA TYR A 152 10.66 -5.81 0.87
C TYR A 152 9.63 -6.53 1.74
N LEU A 153 8.36 -6.19 1.51
CA LEU A 153 7.20 -6.92 2.00
C LEU A 153 6.89 -8.06 1.03
N LYS A 154 6.81 -9.31 1.53
CA LYS A 154 6.41 -10.46 0.71
C LYS A 154 4.89 -10.52 0.59
N ILE A 155 4.44 -10.85 -0.61
CA ILE A 155 3.03 -10.89 -0.96
C ILE A 155 2.72 -12.16 -1.77
N GLU A 156 1.44 -12.42 -1.95
CA GLU A 156 0.88 -13.25 -3.00
C GLU A 156 -0.01 -12.36 -3.88
N ILE A 157 0.00 -12.58 -5.20
CA ILE A 157 -0.77 -11.75 -6.14
C ILE A 157 -1.91 -12.61 -6.67
N GLU A 158 -3.14 -12.12 -6.50
CA GLU A 158 -4.35 -12.73 -7.02
C GLU A 158 -4.55 -12.31 -8.48
N ARG A 159 -4.61 -10.99 -8.68
CA ARG A 159 -5.07 -10.39 -9.91
C ARG A 159 -4.42 -9.03 -10.12
N ILE A 160 -4.33 -8.65 -11.39
CA ILE A 160 -3.91 -7.32 -11.79
C ILE A 160 -5.00 -6.71 -12.67
N TYR A 161 -5.54 -5.60 -12.19
CA TYR A 161 -6.44 -4.74 -12.93
C TYR A 161 -5.62 -3.73 -13.74
N PHE A 162 -5.96 -3.56 -15.01
CA PHE A 162 -5.39 -2.56 -15.89
C PHE A 162 -6.39 -1.41 -16.04
N GLY A 163 -5.90 -0.18 -15.90
CA GLY A 163 -6.73 1.02 -15.85
C GLY A 163 -7.49 1.26 -17.16
N ILE A 164 -8.58 2.03 -17.08
CA ILE A 164 -9.51 2.25 -18.20
C ILE A 164 -8.90 2.98 -19.41
N LYS A 165 -7.71 3.59 -19.26
CA LYS A 165 -6.97 4.27 -20.34
C LYS A 165 -5.80 3.44 -20.86
N VAL A 166 -5.58 2.22 -20.35
CA VAL A 166 -4.62 1.29 -20.94
C VAL A 166 -5.13 0.88 -22.33
N SER A 167 -4.28 0.95 -23.35
CA SER A 167 -4.71 0.56 -24.69
C SER A 167 -4.96 -0.95 -24.77
N ARG A 168 -5.80 -1.40 -25.72
CA ARG A 168 -6.00 -2.84 -25.93
C ARG A 168 -4.69 -3.55 -26.28
N GLY A 169 -3.81 -2.90 -27.05
CA GLY A 169 -2.50 -3.43 -27.43
C GLY A 169 -1.60 -3.61 -26.20
N ASP A 170 -1.51 -2.59 -25.34
CA ASP A 170 -0.71 -2.66 -24.12
C ASP A 170 -1.28 -3.70 -23.15
N PHE A 171 -2.60 -3.75 -22.98
CA PHE A 171 -3.23 -4.79 -22.16
C PHE A 171 -2.87 -6.20 -22.67
N SER A 172 -2.98 -6.44 -23.98
CA SER A 172 -2.58 -7.73 -24.58
C SER A 172 -1.10 -8.03 -24.37
N PHE A 173 -0.21 -7.03 -24.48
CA PHE A 173 1.21 -7.17 -24.20
C PHE A 173 1.46 -7.59 -22.74
N TYR A 174 0.91 -6.86 -21.76
CA TYR A 174 1.10 -7.16 -20.36
C TYR A 174 0.46 -8.50 -19.95
N LYS A 175 -0.71 -8.82 -20.49
CA LYS A 175 -1.36 -10.12 -20.28
C LYS A 175 -0.47 -11.26 -20.78
N ASN A 176 0.08 -11.17 -21.98
CA ASN A 176 0.99 -12.19 -22.53
C ASN A 176 2.27 -12.35 -21.70
N LEU A 177 2.81 -11.23 -21.21
CA LEU A 177 3.96 -11.23 -20.30
C LEU A 177 3.62 -11.97 -18.99
N ILE A 178 2.48 -11.66 -18.37
CA ILE A 178 2.02 -12.30 -17.13
C ILE A 178 1.72 -13.78 -17.35
N ASP A 179 1.07 -14.15 -18.46
CA ASP A 179 0.80 -15.55 -18.84
C ASP A 179 2.12 -16.34 -18.98
N THR A 180 3.18 -15.70 -19.52
CA THR A 180 4.51 -16.30 -19.60
C THR A 180 5.13 -16.50 -18.21
N ILE A 181 5.05 -15.50 -17.33
CA ILE A 181 5.55 -15.60 -15.94
C ILE A 181 4.82 -16.70 -15.16
N ASN A 182 3.49 -16.82 -15.33
CA ASN A 182 2.68 -17.88 -14.73
C ASN A 182 3.18 -19.26 -15.19
N LYS A 183 3.37 -19.45 -16.50
CA LYS A 183 3.90 -20.71 -17.07
C LYS A 183 5.30 -21.05 -16.57
N SER A 184 6.18 -20.05 -16.43
CA SER A 184 7.54 -20.24 -15.93
C SER A 184 7.59 -20.54 -14.42
N ASN A 185 6.53 -20.28 -13.66
CA ASN A 185 6.49 -20.46 -12.21
C ASN A 185 5.24 -21.24 -11.75
N PRO A 186 5.05 -22.51 -12.17
CA PRO A 186 3.82 -23.27 -11.94
C PRO A 186 3.51 -23.56 -10.46
N LYS A 187 4.49 -23.39 -9.57
CA LYS A 187 4.30 -23.56 -8.12
C LYS A 187 3.67 -22.34 -7.44
N LYS A 188 3.70 -21.17 -8.08
CA LYS A 188 3.08 -19.95 -7.55
C LYS A 188 1.63 -19.89 -8.02
N LYS A 189 0.76 -19.27 -7.21
CA LYS A 189 -0.58 -18.94 -7.66
C LYS A 189 -0.51 -18.14 -8.98
N PRO A 190 -1.25 -18.56 -10.02
CA PRO A 190 -1.30 -17.83 -11.28
C PRO A 190 -1.99 -16.48 -11.06
N ILE A 191 -1.49 -15.46 -11.76
CA ILE A 191 -2.03 -14.10 -11.72
C ILE A 191 -3.10 -13.96 -12.79
N ASP A 192 -4.28 -13.50 -12.39
CA ASP A 192 -5.33 -13.11 -13.33
C ASP A 192 -5.14 -11.67 -13.84
N CYS A 193 -5.57 -11.39 -15.07
CA CYS A 193 -5.49 -10.06 -15.68
C CYS A 193 -6.88 -9.58 -16.07
N VAL A 194 -7.27 -8.38 -15.62
CA VAL A 194 -8.56 -7.76 -15.95
C VAL A 194 -8.34 -6.37 -16.54
N HIS A 195 -8.91 -6.10 -17.70
CA HIS A 195 -8.96 -4.76 -18.28
C HIS A 195 -10.24 -4.06 -17.82
N LEU A 196 -10.10 -3.02 -17.00
CA LEU A 196 -11.24 -2.30 -16.46
C LEU A 196 -11.97 -1.48 -17.52
N LYS A 197 -13.26 -1.31 -17.30
CA LYS A 197 -14.14 -0.38 -18.02
C LYS A 197 -14.61 0.69 -17.05
N ARG A 198 -15.20 1.77 -17.59
CA ARG A 198 -15.74 2.87 -16.78
C ARG A 198 -16.73 2.41 -15.71
N CYS A 199 -17.56 1.41 -16.01
CA CYS A 199 -18.54 0.86 -15.06
C CYS A 199 -17.91 0.04 -13.92
N ASN A 200 -16.60 -0.20 -13.94
CA ASN A 200 -15.89 -0.91 -12.87
C ASN A 200 -15.20 0.04 -11.89
N ILE A 201 -15.34 1.35 -12.08
CA ILE A 201 -14.68 2.38 -11.27
C ILE A 201 -15.76 3.23 -10.61
N ASP A 202 -15.66 3.39 -9.30
CA ASP A 202 -16.41 4.37 -8.56
C ASP A 202 -15.78 5.76 -8.76
N PHE A 203 -16.50 6.63 -9.46
CA PHE A 203 -16.12 8.03 -9.66
C PHE A 203 -16.82 8.98 -8.67
N GLY A 204 -17.57 8.45 -7.70
CA GLY A 204 -18.27 9.22 -6.66
C GLY A 204 -19.58 9.87 -7.14
N PHE A 205 -20.14 9.41 -8.25
CA PHE A 205 -21.47 9.84 -8.71
C PHE A 205 -22.51 8.80 -8.30
N LEU A 206 -23.52 9.24 -7.54
CA LEU A 206 -24.73 8.46 -7.21
C LEU A 206 -25.65 8.32 -8.43
#